data_AF-A0A838R2R5-F1
#
_entry.id   AF-A0A838R2R5-F1
#
_cell.length_a   1.000
_cell.length_b   1.000
_cell.length_c   1.000
_cell.angle_alpha   90.00
_cell.angle_beta   90.00
_cell.angle_gamma   90.00
#
_symmetry.space_group_name_H-M   'P 1'
#
loop_
_entity.id
_entity.type
_entity.pdbx_description
1 polymer ?
#
loop_
_entity_poly.entity_id
_entity_poly.type
_entity_poly.pdbx_seq_one_letter_code
_entity_poly.pdbx_strand_id
1 'polypeptide(L)'
;MAVMEYPGRNRDEGKFAERLAALSSAERRELRDLMGWPPNAANVPDSFFEEAAERRRTESYAMLYLLFLASADYHAGFGEPDDDFTDSIDQQANEWAEDRSRQLATRYAERSRGAFSRLAQRLDALTDATSGRDKIAMTKAEFEDELGKVAGPDRDAETAATNTTAAQTAGGDAAAKDTMGGDSPSDTWVNQPHLTRTGPCERCEALHDKPRSEWASIDSFSSDGPPLHDYCACIIVYANAAVGA
;
A
#
# COMPACT_ATOMS: atom_id res chain seq x y z
N MET A 1 1.98 26.69 -11.54
CA MET A 1 1.86 25.29 -12.00
C MET A 1 0.51 24.78 -11.52
N ALA A 2 -0.25 24.11 -12.39
CA ALA A 2 -1.43 23.38 -11.95
C ALA A 2 -0.99 22.32 -10.95
N VAL A 3 -1.73 22.17 -9.86
CA VAL A 3 -1.53 21.05 -8.94
C VAL A 3 -1.97 19.82 -9.73
N MET A 4 -1.05 18.86 -9.97
CA MET A 4 -1.36 17.57 -10.62
C MET A 4 -1.60 16.47 -9.57
N GLU A 5 -1.64 16.85 -8.30
CA GLU A 5 -2.04 15.94 -7.23
C GLU A 5 -3.56 15.82 -7.18
N TYR A 6 -4.06 14.58 -7.17
CA TYR A 6 -5.46 14.30 -6.90
C TYR A 6 -5.91 14.96 -5.56
N PRO A 7 -6.84 15.93 -5.56
CA PRO A 7 -7.17 16.71 -4.37
C PRO A 7 -7.76 15.89 -3.20
N GLY A 8 -8.35 14.73 -3.49
CA GLY A 8 -8.91 13.83 -2.49
C GLY A 8 -7.92 12.85 -1.87
N ARG A 9 -6.65 12.86 -2.29
CA ARG A 9 -5.64 11.86 -1.94
C ARG A 9 -5.55 11.59 -0.45
N ASN A 10 -5.26 12.60 0.37
CA ASN A 10 -5.08 12.45 1.81
C ASN A 10 -6.32 11.86 2.51
N ARG A 11 -7.52 12.27 2.07
CA ARG A 11 -8.77 11.76 2.61
C ARG A 11 -8.93 10.27 2.29
N ASP A 12 -8.65 9.88 1.06
CA ASP A 12 -8.90 8.52 0.61
C ASP A 12 -7.79 7.55 1.06
N GLU A 13 -6.55 8.03 1.17
CA GLU A 13 -5.45 7.33 1.87
C GLU A 13 -5.81 7.06 3.34
N GLY A 14 -6.32 8.08 4.05
CA GLY A 14 -6.74 7.93 5.44
C GLY A 14 -7.86 6.89 5.61
N LYS A 15 -8.86 6.89 4.72
CA LYS A 15 -9.91 5.86 4.71
C LYS A 15 -9.36 4.47 4.42
N PHE A 16 -8.38 4.36 3.52
CA PHE A 16 -7.74 3.08 3.22
C PHE A 16 -6.98 2.56 4.45
N ALA A 17 -6.19 3.41 5.10
CA ALA A 17 -5.48 3.08 6.33
C ALA A 17 -6.44 2.67 7.46
N GLU A 18 -7.55 3.37 7.64
CA GLU A 18 -8.58 3.05 8.64
C GLU A 18 -9.19 1.66 8.41
N ARG A 19 -9.55 1.36 7.16
CA ARG A 19 -10.12 0.05 6.77
C ARG A 19 -9.14 -1.10 7.02
N LEU A 20 -7.87 -0.93 6.62
CA LEU A 20 -6.83 -1.91 6.89
C LEU A 20 -6.57 -2.07 8.40
N ALA A 21 -6.54 -0.97 9.16
CA ALA A 21 -6.37 -1.01 10.61
C ALA A 21 -7.52 -1.74 11.33
N ALA A 22 -8.75 -1.58 10.84
CA ALA A 22 -9.91 -2.31 11.35
C ALA A 22 -9.76 -3.83 11.11
N LEU A 23 -9.30 -4.24 9.93
CA LEU A 23 -8.99 -5.65 9.64
C LEU A 23 -7.87 -6.17 10.53
N SER A 24 -6.73 -5.48 10.62
CA SER A 24 -5.64 -5.81 11.56
C SER A 24 -6.15 -6.00 12.99
N SER A 25 -7.02 -5.10 13.46
CA SER A 25 -7.54 -5.20 14.82
C SER A 25 -8.46 -6.40 15.01
N ALA A 26 -9.23 -6.80 14.00
CA ALA A 26 -10.03 -8.02 14.04
C ALA A 26 -9.13 -9.26 14.04
N GLU A 27 -8.17 -9.31 13.14
CA GLU A 27 -7.17 -10.38 13.00
C GLU A 27 -6.37 -10.58 14.30
N ARG A 28 -5.91 -9.51 14.96
CA ARG A 28 -5.21 -9.61 16.25
C ARG A 28 -6.07 -10.21 17.34
N ARG A 29 -7.35 -9.80 17.42
CA ARG A 29 -8.28 -10.35 18.42
C ARG A 29 -8.51 -11.85 18.18
N GLU A 30 -8.74 -12.23 16.93
CA GLU A 30 -8.90 -13.62 16.52
C GLU A 30 -7.65 -14.45 16.83
N LEU A 31 -6.46 -13.94 16.48
CA LEU A 31 -5.19 -14.60 16.78
C LEU A 31 -4.97 -14.79 18.28
N ARG A 32 -5.29 -13.77 19.08
CA ARG A 32 -5.25 -13.86 20.54
C ARG A 32 -6.19 -14.93 21.08
N ASP A 33 -7.42 -14.96 20.58
CA ASP A 33 -8.44 -15.90 21.03
C ASP A 33 -8.06 -17.34 20.67
N LEU A 34 -7.48 -17.56 19.49
CA LEU A 34 -6.91 -18.86 19.07
C LEU A 34 -5.76 -19.29 19.98
N MET A 35 -4.80 -18.40 20.24
CA MET A 35 -3.62 -18.72 21.05
C MET A 35 -3.97 -18.95 22.54
N GLY A 36 -4.98 -18.25 23.07
CA GLY A 36 -5.42 -18.37 24.45
C GLY A 36 -4.43 -17.79 25.48
N TRP A 37 -4.64 -18.14 26.76
CA TRP A 37 -3.75 -17.80 27.87
C TRP A 37 -3.59 -18.99 28.83
N PRO A 38 -2.39 -19.58 29.00
CA PRO A 38 -1.11 -19.24 28.36
C PRO A 38 -1.17 -19.27 26.82
N PRO A 39 -0.41 -18.41 26.13
CA PRO A 39 -0.42 -18.37 24.66
C PRO A 39 0.21 -19.66 24.09
N ASN A 40 -0.51 -20.32 23.18
CA ASN A 40 -0.05 -21.52 22.48
C ASN A 40 -0.17 -21.34 20.96
N ALA A 41 0.97 -21.28 20.27
CA ALA A 41 1.02 -21.11 18.82
C ALA A 41 0.45 -22.31 18.05
N ALA A 42 0.47 -23.52 18.61
CA ALA A 42 -0.06 -24.72 17.96
C ALA A 42 -1.58 -24.70 17.78
N ASN A 43 -2.29 -23.79 18.46
CA ASN A 43 -3.73 -23.61 18.31
C ASN A 43 -4.11 -22.78 17.07
N VAL A 44 -3.16 -22.13 16.40
CA VAL A 44 -3.43 -21.27 15.24
C VAL A 44 -3.31 -22.09 13.95
N PRO A 45 -4.40 -22.36 13.22
CA PRO A 45 -4.34 -23.12 11.98
C PRO A 45 -3.76 -22.28 10.84
N ASP A 46 -3.17 -22.93 9.83
CA ASP A 46 -2.65 -22.24 8.63
C ASP A 46 -3.74 -21.47 7.86
N SER A 47 -4.99 -21.97 7.89
CA SER A 47 -6.14 -21.33 7.24
C SER A 47 -6.42 -19.93 7.77
N PHE A 48 -6.06 -19.62 9.02
CA PHE A 48 -6.20 -18.28 9.58
C PHE A 48 -5.48 -17.22 8.72
N PHE A 49 -4.25 -17.50 8.29
CA PHE A 49 -3.47 -16.56 7.50
C PHE A 49 -4.00 -16.41 6.08
N GLU A 50 -4.57 -17.48 5.52
CA GLU A 50 -5.18 -17.48 4.19
C GLU A 50 -6.46 -16.64 4.19
N GLU A 51 -7.32 -16.85 5.19
CA GLU A 51 -8.56 -16.08 5.38
C GLU A 51 -8.29 -14.61 5.68
N ALA A 52 -7.27 -14.30 6.49
CA ALA A 52 -6.83 -12.93 6.73
C ALA A 52 -6.30 -12.25 5.45
N ALA A 53 -5.49 -12.97 4.66
CA ALA A 53 -5.00 -12.46 3.38
C ALA A 53 -6.13 -12.20 2.38
N GLU A 54 -7.13 -13.08 2.32
CA GLU A 54 -8.28 -12.91 1.43
C GLU A 54 -9.16 -11.71 1.84
N ARG A 55 -9.44 -11.54 3.14
CA ARG A 55 -10.14 -10.34 3.66
C ARG A 55 -9.42 -9.06 3.23
N ARG A 56 -8.09 -9.03 3.33
CA ARG A 56 -7.28 -7.89 2.89
C ARG A 56 -7.27 -7.72 1.38
N ARG A 57 -7.28 -8.80 0.61
CA ARG A 57 -7.35 -8.75 -0.85
C ARG A 57 -8.63 -8.04 -1.27
N THR A 58 -9.79 -8.46 -0.75
CA THR A 58 -11.09 -7.87 -1.08
C THR A 58 -11.15 -6.38 -0.73
N GLU A 59 -10.69 -6.03 0.47
CA GLU A 59 -10.71 -4.64 0.93
C GLU A 59 -9.75 -3.75 0.13
N SER A 60 -8.54 -4.25 -0.13
CA SER A 60 -7.54 -3.53 -0.92
C SER A 60 -8.00 -3.37 -2.36
N TYR A 61 -8.58 -4.40 -2.98
CA TYR A 61 -9.13 -4.31 -4.33
C TYR A 61 -10.13 -3.15 -4.45
N ALA A 62 -11.12 -3.07 -3.56
CA ALA A 62 -12.14 -2.05 -3.63
C ALA A 62 -11.56 -0.63 -3.49
N MET A 63 -10.65 -0.44 -2.52
CA MET A 63 -10.01 0.87 -2.32
C MET A 63 -9.10 1.26 -3.48
N LEU A 64 -8.30 0.32 -3.99
CA LEU A 64 -7.36 0.55 -5.09
C LEU A 64 -8.07 0.86 -6.40
N TYR A 65 -9.15 0.13 -6.69
CA TYR A 65 -10.00 0.40 -7.85
C TYR A 65 -10.61 1.81 -7.79
N LEU A 66 -11.19 2.20 -6.65
CA LEU A 66 -11.76 3.55 -6.49
C LEU A 66 -10.71 4.65 -6.57
N LEU A 67 -9.53 4.45 -5.99
CA LEU A 67 -8.42 5.41 -6.06
C LEU A 67 -7.90 5.56 -7.49
N PHE A 68 -7.80 4.46 -8.23
CA PHE A 68 -7.43 4.47 -9.63
C PHE A 68 -8.42 5.31 -10.44
N LEU A 69 -9.72 5.02 -10.33
CA LEU A 69 -10.77 5.74 -11.05
C LEU A 69 -10.79 7.24 -10.70
N ALA A 70 -10.68 7.57 -9.41
CA ALA A 70 -10.66 8.96 -8.95
C ALA A 70 -9.44 9.72 -9.50
N SER A 71 -8.29 9.05 -9.59
CA SER A 71 -7.10 9.65 -10.21
C SER A 71 -7.30 9.81 -11.72
N ALA A 72 -7.81 8.79 -12.41
CA ALA A 72 -8.01 8.84 -13.85
C ALA A 72 -9.00 9.96 -14.24
N ASP A 73 -10.14 10.06 -13.57
CA ASP A 73 -11.14 11.12 -13.78
C ASP A 73 -10.54 12.52 -13.56
N TYR A 74 -9.77 12.69 -12.48
CA TYR A 74 -9.09 13.95 -12.20
C TYR A 74 -8.09 14.34 -13.30
N HIS A 75 -7.28 13.39 -13.77
CA HIS A 75 -6.26 13.67 -14.77
C HIS A 75 -6.84 13.83 -16.18
N ALA A 76 -7.94 13.14 -16.51
CA ALA A 76 -8.63 13.30 -17.79
C ALA A 76 -9.12 14.73 -18.03
N GLY A 77 -9.40 15.49 -16.97
CA GLY A 77 -9.74 16.92 -17.05
C GLY A 77 -8.64 17.81 -17.63
N PHE A 78 -7.41 17.32 -17.80
CA PHE A 78 -6.31 18.02 -18.47
C PHE A 78 -6.15 17.63 -19.95
N GLY A 79 -7.02 16.76 -20.48
CA GLY A 79 -7.02 16.35 -21.88
C GLY A 79 -8.43 16.38 -22.50
N GLU A 80 -8.59 15.69 -23.62
CA GLU A 80 -9.89 15.52 -24.29
C GLU A 80 -10.25 14.03 -24.30
N PRO A 81 -11.04 13.54 -23.33
CA PRO A 81 -11.49 12.14 -23.33
C PRO A 81 -12.42 11.87 -24.53
N ASP A 82 -12.25 10.71 -25.15
CA ASP A 82 -13.15 10.23 -26.18
C ASP A 82 -14.37 9.50 -25.59
N ASP A 83 -15.27 9.03 -26.47
CA ASP A 83 -16.50 8.37 -26.07
C ASP A 83 -16.26 7.01 -25.37
N ASP A 84 -15.10 6.38 -25.60
CA ASP A 84 -14.74 5.05 -25.07
C ASP A 84 -13.91 5.12 -23.77
N PHE A 85 -13.49 6.33 -23.37
CA PHE A 85 -12.64 6.58 -22.20
C PHE A 85 -13.14 5.89 -20.92
N THR A 86 -14.44 5.99 -20.63
CA THR A 86 -14.99 5.45 -19.38
C THR A 86 -14.86 3.93 -19.31
N ASP A 87 -15.18 3.23 -20.39
CA ASP A 87 -15.12 1.77 -20.45
C ASP A 87 -13.66 1.28 -20.44
N SER A 88 -12.77 1.99 -21.16
CA SER A 88 -11.31 1.74 -21.16
C SER A 88 -10.71 1.84 -19.74
N ILE A 89 -11.02 2.93 -19.04
CA ILE A 89 -10.50 3.19 -17.69
C ILE A 89 -11.08 2.22 -16.67
N ASP A 90 -12.36 1.86 -16.77
CA ASP A 90 -12.96 0.85 -15.90
C ASP A 90 -12.26 -0.50 -15.99
N GLN A 91 -12.02 -0.98 -17.23
CA GLN A 91 -11.32 -2.22 -17.47
C GLN A 91 -9.89 -2.18 -16.91
N GLN A 92 -9.14 -1.12 -17.20
CA GLN A 92 -7.76 -0.95 -16.70
C GLN A 92 -7.72 -0.88 -15.17
N ALA A 93 -8.64 -0.16 -14.54
CA ALA A 93 -8.75 -0.05 -13.10
C ALA A 93 -9.03 -1.42 -12.46
N ASN A 94 -9.96 -2.19 -13.03
CA ASN A 94 -10.31 -3.51 -12.54
C ASN A 94 -9.12 -4.49 -12.62
N GLU A 95 -8.49 -4.58 -13.77
CA GLU A 95 -7.34 -5.46 -14.00
C GLU A 95 -6.16 -5.10 -13.07
N TRP A 96 -5.84 -3.80 -12.98
CA TRP A 96 -4.76 -3.31 -12.14
C TRP A 96 -5.03 -3.54 -10.65
N ALA A 97 -6.22 -3.19 -10.17
CA ALA A 97 -6.57 -3.35 -8.76
C ALA A 97 -6.65 -4.83 -8.36
N GLU A 98 -7.12 -5.71 -9.25
CA GLU A 98 -7.15 -7.14 -9.01
C GLU A 98 -5.74 -7.72 -8.87
N ASP A 99 -4.84 -7.43 -9.81
CA ASP A 99 -3.45 -7.90 -9.71
C ASP A 99 -2.75 -7.32 -8.47
N ARG A 100 -2.87 -6.01 -8.26
CA ARG A 100 -2.20 -5.33 -7.15
C ARG A 100 -2.68 -5.82 -5.79
N SER A 101 -3.99 -6.02 -5.62
CA SER A 101 -4.55 -6.54 -4.37
C SER A 101 -4.10 -7.97 -4.07
N ARG A 102 -3.96 -8.83 -5.09
CA ARG A 102 -3.38 -10.18 -4.93
C ARG A 102 -1.94 -10.10 -4.44
N GLN A 103 -1.11 -9.24 -5.04
CA GLN A 103 0.27 -9.04 -4.59
C GLN A 103 0.36 -8.55 -3.14
N LEU A 104 -0.56 -7.69 -2.70
CA LEU A 104 -0.62 -7.21 -1.31
C LEU A 104 -1.03 -8.32 -0.35
N ALA A 105 -2.04 -9.11 -0.70
CA ALA A 105 -2.50 -10.24 0.10
C ALA A 105 -1.41 -11.30 0.28
N THR A 106 -0.70 -11.67 -0.79
CA THR A 106 0.44 -12.61 -0.72
C THR A 106 1.54 -12.09 0.19
N ARG A 107 1.99 -10.83 0.00
CA ARG A 107 3.02 -10.22 0.84
C ARG A 107 2.60 -10.13 2.31
N TYR A 108 1.32 -9.82 2.57
CA TYR A 108 0.78 -9.83 3.92
C TYR A 108 0.87 -11.23 4.54
N ALA A 109 0.38 -12.26 3.84
CA ALA A 109 0.38 -13.63 4.34
C ALA A 109 1.79 -14.12 4.68
N GLU A 110 2.76 -13.89 3.79
CA GLU A 110 4.17 -14.24 3.99
C GLU A 110 4.78 -13.53 5.21
N ARG A 111 4.60 -12.21 5.30
CA ARG A 111 5.13 -11.41 6.41
C ARG A 111 4.49 -11.79 7.74
N SER A 112 3.17 -11.98 7.76
CA SER A 112 2.40 -12.35 8.96
C SER A 112 2.81 -13.74 9.45
N ARG A 113 2.94 -14.73 8.56
CA ARG A 113 3.49 -16.05 8.92
C ARG A 113 4.91 -15.96 9.44
N GLY A 114 5.79 -15.20 8.78
CA GLY A 114 7.16 -15.01 9.23
C GLY A 114 7.25 -14.37 10.62
N ALA A 115 6.40 -13.37 10.91
CA ALA A 115 6.30 -12.77 12.24
C ALA A 115 5.74 -13.74 13.28
N PHE A 116 4.70 -14.49 12.93
CA PHE A 116 4.10 -15.49 13.80
C PHE A 116 5.07 -16.62 14.15
N SER A 117 5.83 -17.14 13.19
CA SER A 117 6.84 -18.18 13.43
C SER A 117 7.92 -17.71 14.41
N ARG A 118 8.32 -16.43 14.36
CA ARG A 118 9.26 -15.85 15.35
C ARG A 118 8.63 -15.76 16.74
N LEU A 119 7.35 -15.40 16.83
CA LEU A 119 6.61 -15.41 18.10
C LEU A 119 6.52 -16.83 18.66
N ALA A 120 6.17 -17.83 17.84
CA ALA A 120 6.10 -19.24 18.24
C ALA A 120 7.44 -19.73 18.82
N GLN A 121 8.55 -19.52 18.10
CA GLN A 121 9.89 -19.87 18.57
C GLN A 121 10.25 -19.21 19.90
N ARG A 122 9.85 -17.95 20.09
CA ARG A 122 10.06 -17.23 21.36
C ARG A 122 9.25 -17.86 22.49
N LEU A 123 7.99 -18.23 22.25
CA LEU A 123 7.14 -18.88 23.24
C LEU A 123 7.70 -20.25 23.66
N ASP A 124 8.17 -21.05 22.70
CA ASP A 124 8.80 -22.35 22.98
C ASP A 124 10.05 -22.18 23.85
N ALA A 125 10.93 -21.25 23.47
CA ALA A 125 12.16 -20.96 24.24
C ALA A 125 11.86 -20.51 25.68
N LEU A 126 10.80 -19.71 25.88
CA LEU A 126 10.39 -19.30 27.22
C LEU A 126 9.82 -20.46 28.04
N THR A 127 9.11 -21.39 27.40
CA THR A 127 8.53 -22.58 28.04
C THR A 127 9.64 -23.55 28.48
N ASP A 128 10.64 -23.80 27.63
CA ASP A 128 11.78 -24.66 27.95
C ASP A 128 12.65 -24.10 29.09
N ALA A 129 12.84 -22.77 29.09
CA ALA A 129 13.63 -22.08 30.10
C ALA A 129 12.97 -22.05 31.49
N THR A 130 11.65 -22.24 31.58
CA THR A 130 10.89 -22.17 32.84
C THR A 130 10.52 -23.54 33.39
N SER A 131 11.46 -24.50 33.38
CA SER A 131 11.32 -25.81 34.02
C SER A 131 11.11 -25.70 35.55
N GLY A 132 9.88 -25.36 35.95
CA GLY A 132 9.40 -25.08 37.30
C GLY A 132 7.97 -24.54 37.24
N ARG A 133 7.07 -25.04 38.11
CA ARG A 133 5.59 -24.94 37.99
C ARG A 133 4.96 -23.54 37.90
N ASP A 134 5.72 -22.46 38.09
CA ASP A 134 5.20 -21.10 38.10
C ASP A 134 6.14 -20.18 37.32
N LYS A 135 5.83 -19.92 36.05
CA LYS A 135 5.91 -18.61 35.37
C LYS A 135 5.80 -18.78 33.86
N ILE A 136 4.70 -18.31 33.25
CA ILE A 136 4.78 -17.83 31.87
C ILE A 136 5.71 -16.60 31.94
N ALA A 137 6.88 -16.69 31.32
CA ALA A 137 7.85 -15.59 31.35
C ALA A 137 7.38 -14.36 30.54
N MET A 138 6.45 -14.55 29.59
CA MET A 138 5.83 -13.48 28.84
C MET A 138 4.62 -12.89 29.58
N THR A 139 4.61 -11.58 29.74
CA THR A 139 3.48 -10.82 30.26
C THR A 139 2.38 -10.64 29.20
N LYS A 140 1.15 -10.33 29.62
CA LYS A 140 0.06 -10.01 28.68
C LYS A 140 0.40 -8.82 27.77
N ALA A 141 1.10 -7.81 28.29
CA ALA A 141 1.49 -6.64 27.52
C ALA A 141 2.52 -6.99 26.44
N GLU A 142 3.52 -7.80 26.76
CA GLU A 142 4.48 -8.29 25.76
C GLU A 142 3.81 -9.16 24.70
N PHE A 143 2.84 -9.99 25.10
CA PHE A 143 2.08 -10.80 24.15
C PHE A 143 1.29 -9.94 23.16
N GLU A 144 0.57 -8.92 23.64
CA GLU A 144 -0.18 -7.99 22.78
C GLU A 144 0.75 -7.19 21.85
N ASP A 145 1.94 -6.79 22.31
CA ASP A 145 2.98 -6.15 21.47
C ASP A 145 3.45 -7.09 20.34
N GLU A 146 3.71 -8.37 20.66
CA GLU A 146 4.08 -9.36 19.65
C GLU A 146 2.96 -9.64 18.64
N LEU A 147 1.70 -9.72 19.07
CA LEU A 147 0.56 -9.80 18.16
C LEU A 147 0.47 -8.57 17.25
N GLY A 148 0.79 -7.39 17.80
CA GLY A 148 0.97 -6.16 17.03
C GLY A 148 2.01 -6.28 15.92
N LYS A 149 3.09 -7.04 16.11
CA LYS A 149 4.10 -7.28 15.07
C LYS A 149 3.64 -8.29 14.01
N VAL A 150 2.66 -9.13 14.31
CA VAL A 150 2.06 -10.05 13.32
C VAL A 150 1.09 -9.28 12.43
N ALA A 151 0.11 -8.60 13.03
CA ALA A 151 -0.94 -7.84 12.33
C ALA A 151 -1.05 -6.41 12.88
N GLY A 152 -0.14 -5.52 12.47
CA GLY A 152 0.08 -4.22 13.11
C GLY A 152 -0.39 -3.00 12.32
N PRO A 153 -0.84 -1.92 13.00
CA PRO A 153 -1.40 -0.73 12.35
C PRO A 153 -0.35 0.11 11.60
N ASP A 154 0.92 0.08 12.00
CA ASP A 154 1.97 0.84 11.32
C ASP A 154 2.14 0.38 9.87
N ARG A 155 2.03 -0.94 9.64
CA ARG A 155 2.08 -1.52 8.29
C ARG A 155 0.86 -1.20 7.45
N ASP A 156 -0.29 -0.98 8.09
CA ASP A 156 -1.52 -0.61 7.40
C ASP A 156 -1.41 0.82 6.86
N ALA A 157 -0.86 1.74 7.64
CA ALA A 157 -0.57 3.10 7.18
C ALA A 157 0.46 3.11 6.05
N GLU A 158 1.54 2.32 6.16
CA GLU A 158 2.52 2.11 5.08
C GLU A 158 1.87 1.62 3.80
N THR A 159 1.07 0.56 3.91
CA THR A 159 0.39 -0.06 2.79
C THR A 159 -0.57 0.93 2.13
N ALA A 160 -1.34 1.67 2.93
CA ALA A 160 -2.27 2.66 2.42
C ALA A 160 -1.54 3.78 1.67
N ALA A 161 -0.50 4.38 2.26
CA ALA A 161 0.25 5.46 1.63
C ALA A 161 0.91 5.04 0.32
N THR A 162 1.69 3.96 0.36
CA THR A 162 2.40 3.43 -0.82
C THR A 162 1.43 3.09 -1.95
N ASN A 163 0.33 2.38 -1.63
CA ASN A 163 -0.57 1.94 -2.69
C ASN A 163 -1.57 3.02 -3.13
N THR A 164 -1.80 4.06 -2.33
CA THR A 164 -2.48 5.27 -2.79
C THR A 164 -1.64 5.99 -3.84
N THR A 165 -0.34 6.17 -3.61
CA THR A 165 0.56 6.69 -4.65
C THR A 165 0.52 5.83 -5.90
N ALA A 166 0.62 4.50 -5.75
CA ALA A 166 0.64 3.59 -6.90
C ALA A 166 -0.66 3.65 -7.71
N ALA A 167 -1.82 3.68 -7.03
CA ALA A 167 -3.12 3.80 -7.69
C ALA A 167 -3.28 5.17 -8.38
N GLN A 168 -2.79 6.24 -7.74
CA GLN A 168 -2.81 7.57 -8.34
C GLN A 168 -1.97 7.62 -9.61
N THR A 169 -0.73 7.12 -9.57
CA THR A 169 0.15 7.05 -10.74
C THR A 169 -0.48 6.22 -11.85
N ALA A 170 -0.95 5.01 -11.56
CA ALA A 170 -1.51 4.11 -12.55
C ALA A 170 -2.77 4.71 -13.21
N GLY A 171 -3.67 5.30 -12.43
CA GLY A 171 -4.85 5.99 -12.96
C GLY A 171 -4.51 7.25 -13.75
N GLY A 172 -3.50 8.01 -13.30
CA GLY A 172 -3.01 9.19 -14.01
C GLY A 172 -2.38 8.84 -15.35
N ASP A 173 -1.55 7.80 -15.41
CA ASP A 173 -0.90 7.34 -16.64
C ASP A 173 -1.94 6.79 -17.62
N ALA A 174 -2.91 6.01 -17.13
CA ALA A 174 -4.02 5.52 -17.95
C ALA A 174 -4.82 6.69 -18.56
N ALA A 175 -5.15 7.70 -17.77
CA ALA A 175 -5.85 8.88 -18.27
C ALA A 175 -4.98 9.71 -19.23
N ALA A 176 -3.70 9.90 -18.95
CA ALA A 176 -2.79 10.62 -19.84
C ALA A 176 -2.63 9.90 -21.19
N LYS A 177 -2.60 8.57 -21.18
CA LYS A 177 -2.62 7.72 -22.38
C LYS A 177 -3.85 7.97 -23.24
N ASP A 178 -5.02 7.98 -22.63
CA ASP A 178 -6.26 8.05 -23.38
C ASP A 178 -6.63 9.51 -23.75
N THR A 179 -6.10 10.52 -23.05
CA THR A 179 -6.53 11.93 -23.23
C THR A 179 -5.43 12.93 -23.64
N MET A 180 -4.14 12.58 -23.47
CA MET A 180 -3.01 13.49 -23.67
C MET A 180 -1.94 12.94 -24.64
N GLY A 181 -2.26 11.88 -25.38
CA GLY A 181 -1.31 11.21 -26.27
C GLY A 181 -0.30 10.30 -25.56
N GLY A 182 -0.51 10.04 -24.26
CA GLY A 182 0.26 9.10 -23.44
C GLY A 182 1.58 9.58 -22.90
N ASP A 183 2.33 8.59 -22.40
CA ASP A 183 3.59 8.76 -21.70
C ASP A 183 4.54 9.63 -22.52
N SER A 184 4.89 10.80 -21.98
CA SER A 184 5.84 11.69 -22.62
C SER A 184 7.23 11.50 -22.01
N PRO A 185 8.30 11.44 -22.83
CA PRO A 185 9.68 11.50 -22.32
C PRO A 185 9.97 12.76 -21.50
N SER A 186 9.10 13.78 -21.60
CA SER A 186 9.17 15.05 -20.87
C SER A 186 8.30 15.09 -19.61
N ASP A 187 7.52 14.05 -19.31
CA ASP A 187 6.77 13.97 -18.05
C ASP A 187 7.74 14.08 -16.89
N THR A 188 7.37 14.82 -15.85
CA THR A 188 8.32 15.20 -14.80
C THR A 188 7.94 14.58 -13.46
N TRP A 189 8.93 14.07 -12.74
CA TRP A 189 8.74 13.53 -11.40
C TRP A 189 8.76 14.65 -10.36
N VAL A 190 7.71 14.76 -9.57
CA VAL A 190 7.58 15.83 -8.56
C VAL A 190 7.39 15.24 -7.17
N ASN A 191 8.27 15.63 -6.26
CA ASN A 191 8.17 15.28 -4.86
C ASN A 191 7.04 16.06 -4.18
N GLN A 192 6.36 15.44 -3.23
CA GLN A 192 5.40 16.11 -2.36
C GLN A 192 5.84 15.99 -0.89
N PRO A 193 6.80 16.83 -0.44
CA PRO A 193 7.36 16.71 0.91
C PRO A 193 6.29 16.75 2.01
N HIS A 194 5.25 17.57 1.81
CA HIS A 194 4.16 17.78 2.75
C HIS A 194 3.21 16.56 2.91
N LEU A 195 3.30 15.58 2.01
CA LEU A 195 2.54 14.33 2.06
C LEU A 195 3.37 13.16 2.61
N THR A 196 4.68 13.35 2.77
CA THR A 196 5.58 12.33 3.30
C THR A 196 5.81 12.55 4.79
N ARG A 197 5.83 11.46 5.57
CA ARG A 197 6.03 11.54 7.03
C ARG A 197 7.43 12.04 7.43
N THR A 198 8.42 11.77 6.59
CA THR A 198 9.85 12.04 6.85
C THR A 198 10.46 13.06 5.89
N GLY A 199 9.69 13.64 4.97
CA GLY A 199 10.23 14.33 3.80
C GLY A 199 10.67 13.36 2.70
N PRO A 200 11.01 13.87 1.50
CA PRO A 200 11.55 13.07 0.41
C PRO A 200 12.93 12.50 0.80
N CYS A 201 13.20 11.26 0.40
CA CYS A 201 14.52 10.67 0.59
C CYS A 201 15.49 11.10 -0.51
N GLU A 202 16.79 10.83 -0.36
CA GLU A 202 17.83 11.15 -1.35
C GLU A 202 17.52 10.63 -2.76
N ARG A 203 16.88 9.44 -2.87
CA ARG A 203 16.49 8.86 -4.17
C ARG A 203 15.34 9.63 -4.82
N CYS A 204 14.32 10.03 -4.05
CA CYS A 204 13.24 10.88 -4.56
C CYS A 204 13.75 12.28 -4.91
N GLU A 205 14.65 12.85 -4.11
CA GLU A 205 15.27 14.15 -4.42
C GLU A 205 16.09 14.10 -5.72
N ALA A 206 16.80 13.01 -5.98
CA ALA A 206 17.54 12.84 -7.23
C ALA A 206 16.63 12.81 -8.47
N LEU A 207 15.37 12.37 -8.32
CA LEU A 207 14.37 12.32 -9.39
C LEU A 207 13.57 13.62 -9.53
N HIS A 208 13.58 14.51 -8.53
CA HIS A 208 12.75 15.71 -8.56
C HIS A 208 13.09 16.60 -9.77
N ASP A 209 12.05 17.03 -10.49
CA ASP A 209 12.13 17.84 -11.70
C ASP A 209 12.87 17.14 -12.86
N LYS A 210 13.08 15.83 -12.77
CA LYS A 210 13.68 15.04 -13.84
C LYS A 210 12.63 14.56 -14.83
N PRO A 211 12.92 14.65 -16.14
CA PRO A 211 12.04 14.14 -17.17
C PRO A 211 12.05 12.60 -17.15
N ARG A 212 10.96 11.97 -17.59
CA ARG A 212 10.75 10.52 -17.63
C ARG A 212 11.85 9.78 -18.38
N SER A 213 12.42 10.43 -19.40
CA SER A 213 13.58 9.93 -20.15
C SER A 213 14.86 9.73 -19.31
N GLU A 214 14.99 10.36 -18.14
CA GLU A 214 16.15 10.25 -17.26
C GLU A 214 15.93 9.29 -16.09
N TRP A 215 14.67 8.98 -15.72
CA TRP A 215 14.32 8.24 -14.49
C TRP A 215 15.11 6.93 -14.34
N ALA A 216 15.03 6.04 -15.33
CA ALA A 216 15.69 4.73 -15.26
C ALA A 216 17.23 4.81 -15.17
N SER A 217 17.84 5.91 -15.61
CA SER A 217 19.29 6.13 -15.51
C SER A 217 19.73 6.59 -14.11
N ILE A 218 18.82 7.27 -13.40
CA ILE A 218 19.03 7.73 -12.02
C ILE A 218 18.75 6.59 -11.06
N ASP A 219 17.64 5.87 -11.30
CA ASP A 219 17.20 4.78 -10.46
C ASP A 219 16.45 3.72 -11.28
N SER A 220 16.97 2.49 -11.33
CA SER A 220 16.37 1.41 -12.11
C SER A 220 14.94 1.04 -11.67
N PHE A 221 14.53 1.38 -10.45
CA PHE A 221 13.18 1.12 -9.95
C PHE A 221 12.19 2.25 -10.27
N SER A 222 12.64 3.35 -10.88
CA SER A 222 11.81 4.51 -11.19
C SER A 222 11.23 4.51 -12.60
N SER A 223 11.49 3.47 -13.41
CA SER A 223 11.00 3.38 -14.80
C SER A 223 9.48 3.50 -14.92
N ASP A 224 8.77 3.00 -13.91
CA ASP A 224 7.30 2.87 -13.93
C ASP A 224 6.63 4.01 -13.16
N GLY A 225 7.38 5.06 -12.79
CA GLY A 225 6.86 6.18 -12.01
C GLY A 225 6.77 5.89 -10.50
N PRO A 226 6.12 6.79 -9.73
CA PRO A 226 5.98 6.63 -8.30
C PRO A 226 4.93 5.58 -7.91
N PRO A 227 5.03 4.94 -6.72
CA PRO A 227 6.01 5.19 -5.68
C PRO A 227 7.35 4.48 -5.94
N LEU A 228 8.46 5.16 -5.62
CA LEU A 228 9.80 4.54 -5.69
C LEU A 228 10.07 3.55 -4.54
N HIS A 229 9.48 3.81 -3.37
CA HIS A 229 9.66 3.03 -2.15
C HIS A 229 8.46 3.24 -1.21
N ASP A 230 8.47 2.53 -0.09
CA ASP A 230 7.41 2.65 0.91
C ASP A 230 7.29 4.09 1.44
N TYR A 231 6.06 4.57 1.67
CA TYR A 231 5.72 5.96 2.05
C TYR A 231 6.10 7.07 1.05
N CYS A 232 6.54 6.72 -0.17
CA CYS A 232 6.78 7.71 -1.21
C CYS A 232 5.45 8.34 -1.66
N ALA A 233 5.36 9.67 -1.63
CA ALA A 233 4.17 10.43 -2.06
C ALA A 233 4.44 11.30 -3.29
N CYS A 234 5.38 10.89 -4.14
CA CYS A 234 5.69 11.62 -5.37
C CYS A 234 4.56 11.47 -6.40
N ILE A 235 4.52 12.39 -7.37
CA ILE A 235 3.54 12.41 -8.46
C ILE A 235 4.25 12.59 -9.81
N ILE A 236 3.50 12.38 -10.88
CA ILE A 236 3.91 12.71 -12.24
C ILE A 236 3.22 14.00 -12.67
N VAL A 237 3.98 14.92 -13.24
CA VAL A 237 3.45 16.07 -13.99
C VAL A 237 3.53 15.74 -15.46
N TYR A 238 2.37 15.56 -16.08
CA TYR A 238 2.26 15.20 -17.49
C TYR A 238 2.58 16.39 -18.39
N ALA A 239 3.56 16.25 -19.29
CA ALA A 239 4.04 17.34 -20.13
C ALA A 239 3.01 17.80 -21.17
N ASN A 240 2.13 16.88 -21.58
CA ASN A 240 1.09 17.13 -22.58
C ASN A 240 -0.24 17.60 -21.94
N ALA A 241 -0.29 17.78 -20.62
CA ALA A 241 -1.47 18.31 -19.94
C ALA A 241 -1.79 19.72 -20.48
N ALA A 242 -3.04 19.94 -20.88
CA ALA A 242 -3.49 21.25 -21.34
C ALA A 242 -3.34 22.27 -20.20
N VAL A 243 -2.43 23.23 -20.38
CA VAL A 243 -2.21 24.30 -19.40
C VAL A 243 -3.35 25.31 -19.51
N GLY A 244 -4.45 25.04 -18.81
CA GLY A 244 -5.53 26.01 -18.58
C GLY A 244 -6.76 25.87 -19.47
N ALA A 245 -7.59 24.84 -19.21
CA ALA A 245 -9.03 24.92 -19.47
C ALA A 245 -9.75 25.53 -18.26
#